data_AF-A0A059FHG2-F1
#
_entry.id   AF-A0A059FHG2-F1
#
_cell.length_a   1.000
_cell.length_b   1.000
_cell.length_c   1.000
_cell.angle_alpha   90.00
_cell.angle_beta   90.00
_cell.angle_gamma   90.00
#
_symmetry.space_group_name_H-M   'P 1'
#
loop_
_entity.id
_entity.type
_entity.pdbx_description
1 polymer ?
#
loop_
_entity_poly.entity_id
_entity_poly.type
_entity_poly.pdbx_seq_one_letter_code
_entity_poly.pdbx_strand_id
1 'polypeptide(L)'
;MAHLISTAFRFTGTFLAGAMLSACISLTPDQVYPLGSTLSADPSLVANLDAPLESTIRTAKSGEIILKQSVQNTSVMILENTVTPVGDVSLAVQARSVELTEGLAFYPAISFGKENALVACSFDRPAVWTPRLNPGASGQGKVCFELEKIAGKIDFSQVGQGLGGRSSSVFFFVSDRLGFAEPSGPYEKLFRWDPQLTYEVSEPARFRTMTPTESAKSRTPNIALRFISTEAGGQIKPVYLAGDQPVGVQADPIVIGADQDFPIKIRYDGADIEILALKEGVLAYRVLSGFTTGATYILDLPESATPMDAASP
;
A
#
# COMPACT_ATOMS: atom_id res chain seq x y z
N MET A 1 -9.06 11.37 -60.17
CA MET A 1 -9.61 10.01 -60.32
C MET A 1 -8.60 9.03 -59.74
N ALA A 2 -9.03 8.22 -58.76
CA ALA A 2 -8.49 6.94 -58.25
C ALA A 2 -6.97 6.80 -57.95
N HIS A 3 -6.50 6.66 -56.71
CA HIS A 3 -6.61 5.58 -55.69
C HIS A 3 -5.59 4.41 -55.81
N LEU A 4 -4.90 4.16 -54.65
CA LEU A 4 -4.50 2.87 -54.06
C LEU A 4 -3.24 2.18 -54.68
N ILE A 5 -2.33 1.45 -54.00
CA ILE A 5 -2.20 0.81 -52.67
C ILE A 5 -0.74 0.34 -52.44
N SER A 6 -0.28 0.36 -51.17
CA SER A 6 0.58 -0.59 -50.41
C SER A 6 1.86 -1.25 -50.97
N THR A 7 2.95 -1.14 -50.19
CA THR A 7 3.71 -2.23 -49.47
C THR A 7 4.71 -1.53 -48.54
N ALA A 8 4.67 -1.55 -47.20
CA ALA A 8 4.77 -2.65 -46.23
C ALA A 8 6.13 -3.42 -46.28
N PHE A 9 7.09 -3.10 -45.41
CA PHE A 9 7.66 -3.99 -44.37
C PHE A 9 8.98 -3.49 -43.71
N ARG A 10 8.90 -3.39 -42.36
CA ARG A 10 9.87 -3.78 -41.31
C ARG A 10 11.28 -3.16 -41.26
N PHE A 11 11.47 -2.25 -40.30
CA PHE A 11 12.66 -2.21 -39.42
C PHE A 11 12.20 -1.90 -37.98
N THR A 12 11.69 -2.92 -37.30
CA THR A 12 11.54 -2.95 -35.84
C THR A 12 12.31 -4.14 -35.34
N GLY A 13 13.44 -3.90 -34.68
CA GLY A 13 14.27 -4.98 -34.15
C GLY A 13 15.61 -4.46 -33.67
N THR A 14 15.62 -3.85 -32.48
CA THR A 14 16.67 -3.92 -31.44
C THR A 14 16.29 -2.98 -30.28
N PHE A 15 15.19 -3.31 -29.62
CA PHE A 15 15.01 -3.01 -28.20
C PHE A 15 15.07 -4.38 -27.49
N LEU A 16 15.60 -4.45 -26.27
CA LEU A 16 15.77 -5.66 -25.43
C LEU A 16 17.01 -6.55 -25.67
N ALA A 17 18.23 -5.99 -25.74
CA ALA A 17 19.44 -6.81 -25.54
C ALA A 17 20.38 -6.30 -24.43
N GLY A 18 20.10 -5.15 -23.82
CA GLY A 18 20.99 -4.55 -22.81
C GLY A 18 20.68 -4.88 -21.35
N ALA A 19 19.59 -5.61 -21.05
CA ALA A 19 19.08 -5.75 -19.68
C ALA A 19 19.07 -7.20 -19.14
N MET A 20 19.59 -8.20 -19.86
CA MET A 20 19.45 -9.61 -19.46
C MET A 20 20.75 -10.42 -19.44
N LEU A 21 21.89 -9.78 -19.16
CA LEU A 21 23.15 -10.50 -18.93
C LEU A 21 23.75 -10.11 -17.57
N SER A 22 23.02 -10.43 -16.50
CA SER A 22 23.60 -10.64 -15.18
C SER A 22 22.81 -11.73 -14.47
N ALA A 23 23.38 -12.95 -14.55
CA ALA A 23 23.22 -14.11 -13.67
C ALA A 23 21.80 -14.63 -13.40
N CYS A 24 21.60 -15.91 -13.73
CA CYS A 24 20.54 -16.77 -13.24
C CYS A 24 20.64 -16.93 -11.71
N ILE A 25 20.14 -15.96 -10.96
CA ILE A 25 19.64 -16.12 -9.60
C ILE A 25 18.16 -15.78 -9.71
N SER A 26 17.29 -16.63 -9.19
CA SER A 26 15.87 -16.30 -9.02
C SER A 26 15.76 -15.17 -7.99
N LEU A 27 16.04 -13.94 -8.44
CA LEU A 27 15.84 -12.72 -7.68
C LEU A 27 14.39 -12.32 -7.91
N THR A 28 13.48 -12.97 -7.19
CA THR A 28 12.16 -12.35 -7.00
C THR A 28 12.42 -11.04 -6.24
N PRO A 29 12.07 -9.88 -6.82
CA PRO A 29 12.33 -8.59 -6.18
C PRO A 29 11.56 -8.48 -4.85
N ASP A 30 12.15 -7.82 -3.85
CA ASP A 30 11.35 -7.42 -2.68
C ASP A 30 10.31 -6.39 -3.16
N GLN A 31 9.12 -6.45 -2.58
CA GLN A 31 7.99 -5.58 -2.90
C GLN A 31 7.81 -4.56 -1.78
N VAL A 32 7.76 -3.28 -2.12
CA VAL A 32 7.62 -2.20 -1.16
C VAL A 32 6.23 -1.60 -1.30
N TYR A 33 5.45 -1.71 -0.23
CA TYR A 33 4.05 -1.33 -0.18
C TYR A 33 3.85 -0.06 0.65
N PRO A 34 3.33 1.03 0.06
CA PRO A 34 3.08 2.27 0.76
C PRO A 34 1.99 2.09 1.83
N LEU A 35 2.14 2.77 2.97
CA LEU A 35 1.21 2.68 4.09
C LEU A 35 0.33 3.92 4.23
N GLY A 36 -0.93 3.69 4.57
CA GLY A 36 -1.98 4.67 4.83
C GLY A 36 -2.57 4.48 6.23
N SER A 37 -3.28 5.50 6.71
CA SER A 37 -4.00 5.46 7.99
C SER A 37 -5.48 5.72 7.79
N THR A 38 -6.32 5.02 8.54
CA THR A 38 -7.76 5.30 8.58
C THR A 38 -8.05 6.68 9.14
N LEU A 39 -8.94 7.41 8.45
CA LEU A 39 -9.58 8.61 8.96
C LEU A 39 -10.67 8.26 9.98
N SER A 40 -11.18 9.26 10.70
CA SER A 40 -12.39 9.06 11.51
C SER A 40 -13.56 8.59 10.64
N ALA A 41 -14.39 7.70 11.19
CA ALA A 41 -15.61 7.25 10.52
C ALA A 41 -16.53 8.42 10.20
N ASP A 42 -17.22 8.36 9.05
CA ASP A 42 -18.26 9.33 8.71
C ASP A 42 -19.33 9.30 9.82
N PRO A 43 -19.59 10.43 10.50
CA PRO A 43 -20.57 10.48 11.59
C PRO A 43 -21.98 10.03 11.15
N SER A 44 -22.32 10.17 9.87
CA SER A 44 -23.61 9.71 9.34
C SER A 44 -23.75 8.20 9.33
N LEU A 45 -22.64 7.45 9.27
CA LEU A 45 -22.65 5.99 9.31
C LEU A 45 -22.85 5.45 10.74
N VAL A 46 -22.36 6.17 11.74
CA VAL A 46 -22.40 5.78 13.15
C VAL A 46 -23.78 6.08 13.74
N ALA A 47 -24.37 5.08 14.39
CA ALA A 47 -25.69 5.17 15.01
C ALA A 47 -25.67 6.13 16.21
N ASN A 48 -26.54 7.13 16.18
CA ASN A 48 -26.83 7.95 17.36
C ASN A 48 -27.74 7.16 18.32
N LEU A 49 -27.18 6.68 19.43
CA LEU A 49 -27.90 5.86 20.41
C LEU A 49 -28.96 6.62 21.21
N ASP A 50 -28.97 7.95 21.14
CA ASP A 50 -30.01 8.80 21.74
C ASP A 50 -31.23 8.97 20.82
N ALA A 51 -31.13 8.54 19.55
CA ALA A 51 -32.22 8.58 18.59
C ALA A 51 -33.10 7.31 18.68
N PRO A 52 -34.37 7.36 18.20
CA PRO A 52 -35.23 6.18 18.13
C PRO A 52 -34.56 5.05 17.35
N LEU A 53 -34.72 3.80 17.81
CA LEU A 53 -34.02 2.64 17.27
C LEU A 53 -34.18 2.54 15.75
N GLU A 54 -35.40 2.71 15.25
CA GLU A 54 -35.77 2.61 13.83
C GLU A 54 -34.98 3.56 12.93
N SER A 55 -34.56 4.72 13.47
CA SER A 55 -33.76 5.71 12.75
C SER A 55 -32.28 5.35 12.65
N THR A 56 -31.84 4.33 13.39
CA THR A 56 -30.44 3.86 13.44
C THR A 56 -30.22 2.55 12.68
N ILE A 57 -31.30 1.87 12.28
CA ILE A 57 -31.23 0.57 11.58
C ILE A 57 -30.89 0.79 10.11
N ARG A 58 -29.94 0.01 9.64
CA ARG A 58 -29.56 -0.16 8.23
C ARG A 58 -29.82 -1.58 7.80
N THR A 59 -30.05 -1.78 6.51
CA THR A 59 -30.18 -3.12 5.92
C THR A 59 -29.13 -3.33 4.84
N ALA A 60 -28.66 -4.57 4.69
CA ALA A 60 -27.75 -4.96 3.62
C ALA A 60 -28.13 -6.30 3.00
N LYS A 61 -28.06 -6.39 1.67
CA LYS A 61 -28.15 -7.62 0.90
C LYS A 61 -26.77 -8.25 0.73
N SER A 62 -26.74 -9.53 0.37
CA SER A 62 -25.50 -10.22 0.02
C SER A 62 -24.70 -9.44 -1.03
N GLY A 63 -23.42 -9.17 -0.74
CA GLY A 63 -22.50 -8.40 -1.56
C GLY A 63 -22.34 -6.94 -1.15
N GLU A 64 -23.26 -6.38 -0.36
CA GLU A 64 -23.25 -4.96 0.01
C GLU A 64 -22.22 -4.63 1.09
N ILE A 65 -21.72 -3.38 1.03
CA ILE A 65 -20.80 -2.81 2.02
C ILE A 65 -21.61 -2.27 3.19
N ILE A 66 -21.30 -2.72 4.40
CA ILE A 66 -22.01 -2.35 5.64
C ILE A 66 -21.26 -1.29 6.46
N LEU A 67 -19.96 -1.15 6.22
CA LEU A 67 -19.12 -0.10 6.78
C LEU A 67 -18.01 0.21 5.77
N LYS A 68 -17.71 1.49 5.59
CA LYS A 68 -16.61 1.97 4.74
C LYS A 68 -15.92 3.13 5.43
N GLN A 69 -14.60 3.12 5.44
CA GLN A 69 -13.79 4.19 6.02
C GLN A 69 -12.60 4.49 5.11
N SER A 70 -12.39 5.77 4.85
CA SER A 70 -11.30 6.25 4.01
C SER A 70 -9.96 5.98 4.66
N VAL A 71 -9.02 5.48 3.88
CA VAL A 71 -7.61 5.38 4.22
C VAL A 71 -6.89 6.50 3.45
N GLN A 72 -6.20 7.36 4.17
CA GLN A 72 -5.40 8.42 3.56
C GLN A 72 -3.92 8.11 3.69
N ASN A 73 -3.09 8.80 2.90
CA ASN A 73 -1.64 8.77 3.07
C ASN A 73 -1.30 9.07 4.53
N THR A 74 -0.47 8.22 5.11
CA THR A 74 0.01 8.41 6.48
C THR A 74 0.89 9.65 6.58
N SER A 75 1.02 10.13 7.82
CA SER A 75 2.19 10.80 8.38
C SER A 75 3.35 11.00 7.40
N VAL A 76 3.48 12.21 6.88
CA VAL A 76 4.62 12.57 6.02
C VAL A 76 5.85 12.66 6.92
N MET A 77 6.93 11.97 6.57
CA MET A 77 8.21 12.11 7.25
C MET A 77 9.07 13.10 6.49
N ILE A 78 9.69 14.05 7.18
CA ILE A 78 10.66 14.96 6.58
C ILE A 78 12.03 14.61 7.10
N LEU A 79 12.99 14.53 6.18
CA LEU A 79 14.40 14.38 6.50
C LEU A 79 14.95 15.66 7.14
N GLU A 80 15.51 15.56 8.35
CA GLU A 80 15.96 16.70 9.16
C GLU A 80 17.41 17.13 8.89
N ASN A 81 18.19 16.32 8.18
CA ASN A 81 19.60 16.63 7.87
C ASN A 81 19.97 16.17 6.46
N THR A 82 20.89 16.91 5.84
CA THR A 82 21.47 16.49 4.55
C THR A 82 22.49 15.39 4.81
N VAL A 83 22.30 14.23 4.19
CA VAL A 83 23.20 13.08 4.33
C VAL A 83 23.86 12.73 2.99
N THR A 84 25.05 12.15 3.04
CA THR A 84 25.82 11.78 1.84
C THR A 84 26.17 10.30 1.85
N PRO A 85 26.06 9.57 0.73
CA PRO A 85 26.52 8.19 0.66
C PRO A 85 28.02 8.07 0.97
N VAL A 86 28.43 7.06 1.77
CA VAL A 86 29.84 6.87 2.19
C VAL A 86 30.67 6.12 1.14
N GLY A 87 30.02 5.32 0.29
CA GLY A 87 30.66 4.55 -0.78
C GLY A 87 30.31 5.06 -2.17
N ASP A 88 31.09 4.65 -3.17
CA ASP A 88 30.69 4.79 -4.56
C ASP A 88 29.39 4.00 -4.78
N VAL A 89 28.32 4.71 -5.06
CA VAL A 89 27.00 4.13 -5.33
C VAL A 89 26.94 3.51 -6.73
N SER A 90 27.95 3.79 -7.56
CA SER A 90 28.04 3.28 -8.92
C SER A 90 28.18 1.76 -8.97
N LEU A 91 27.50 1.17 -9.94
CA LEU A 91 27.67 -0.21 -10.33
C LEU A 91 28.50 -0.30 -11.63
N ALA A 92 29.06 -1.48 -11.90
CA ALA A 92 29.93 -1.74 -13.04
C ALA A 92 29.31 -1.34 -14.39
N VAL A 93 27.97 -1.47 -14.52
CA VAL A 93 27.22 -1.18 -15.76
C VAL A 93 26.45 0.15 -15.73
N GLN A 94 26.23 0.72 -14.55
CA GLN A 94 25.40 1.92 -14.35
C GLN A 94 26.02 2.81 -13.27
N ALA A 95 26.31 4.07 -13.60
CA ALA A 95 26.66 5.08 -12.61
C ALA A 95 25.39 5.50 -11.86
N ARG A 96 25.49 5.77 -10.56
CA ARG A 96 24.37 6.22 -9.73
C ARG A 96 24.79 7.45 -8.92
N SER A 97 23.94 8.47 -8.89
CA SER A 97 24.06 9.63 -8.01
C SER A 97 22.80 9.75 -7.16
N VAL A 98 22.95 10.22 -5.92
CA VAL A 98 21.84 10.35 -4.97
C VAL A 98 21.95 11.68 -4.25
N GLU A 99 20.85 12.43 -4.21
CA GLU A 99 20.76 13.70 -3.50
C GLU A 99 19.79 13.57 -2.31
N LEU A 100 20.33 13.49 -1.09
CA LEU A 100 19.57 13.31 0.15
C LEU A 100 19.66 14.57 1.00
N THR A 101 18.92 15.60 0.60
CA THR A 101 18.93 16.92 1.25
C THR A 101 17.89 17.03 2.35
N GLU A 102 18.19 17.84 3.37
CA GLU A 102 17.21 18.28 4.37
C GLU A 102 15.94 18.79 3.70
N GLY A 103 14.78 18.47 4.29
CA GLY A 103 13.47 18.88 3.77
C GLY A 103 12.85 17.89 2.79
N LEU A 104 13.60 16.89 2.30
CA LEU A 104 13.08 15.86 1.42
C LEU A 104 11.97 15.07 2.14
N ALA A 105 10.85 14.86 1.44
CA ALA A 105 9.67 14.19 1.99
C ALA A 105 9.71 12.68 1.74
N PHE A 106 9.30 11.94 2.76
CA PHE A 106 9.23 10.49 2.79
C PHE A 106 7.86 10.02 3.29
N TYR A 107 7.41 8.86 2.82
CA TYR A 107 6.24 8.16 3.33
C TYR A 107 6.66 6.82 3.94
N PRO A 108 5.96 6.33 4.97
CA PRO A 108 6.23 5.01 5.51
C PRO A 108 5.70 3.94 4.56
N ALA A 109 6.45 2.86 4.43
CA ALA A 109 6.11 1.70 3.62
C ALA A 109 6.59 0.42 4.33
N ILE A 110 6.04 -0.73 3.92
CA ILE A 110 6.60 -2.04 4.28
C ILE A 110 7.32 -2.63 3.09
N SER A 111 8.56 -3.05 3.28
CA SER A 111 9.26 -3.95 2.37
C SER A 111 8.93 -5.40 2.73
N PHE A 112 8.41 -6.16 1.76
CA PHE A 112 8.16 -7.60 1.84
C PHE A 112 9.09 -8.35 0.90
N GLY A 113 9.82 -9.33 1.41
CA GLY A 113 10.68 -10.15 0.57
C GLY A 113 11.67 -10.96 1.38
N LYS A 114 12.96 -10.87 1.06
CA LYS A 114 14.00 -11.63 1.77
C LYS A 114 14.03 -11.31 3.26
N GLU A 115 13.90 -10.03 3.60
CA GLU A 115 13.71 -9.56 4.97
C GLU A 115 12.55 -8.56 4.97
N ASN A 116 11.63 -8.73 5.92
CA ASN A 116 10.53 -7.78 6.11
C ASN A 116 11.02 -6.58 6.90
N ALA A 117 10.69 -5.37 6.47
CA ALA A 117 11.11 -4.16 7.16
C ALA A 117 10.09 -3.02 7.01
N LEU A 118 9.99 -2.19 8.04
CA LEU A 118 9.41 -0.85 7.95
C LEU A 118 10.47 0.09 7.37
N VAL A 119 10.07 0.82 6.33
CA VAL A 119 10.96 1.69 5.57
C VAL A 119 10.36 3.08 5.36
N ALA A 120 11.21 4.10 5.21
CA ALA A 120 10.83 5.44 4.79
C ALA A 120 11.22 5.64 3.32
N CYS A 121 10.25 5.75 2.41
CA CYS A 121 10.51 5.90 0.98
C CYS A 121 10.26 7.32 0.49
N SER A 122 11.11 7.82 -0.41
CA SER A 122 11.03 9.20 -0.90
C SER A 122 9.80 9.44 -1.77
N PHE A 123 9.14 10.59 -1.57
CA PHE A 123 8.08 11.06 -2.47
C PHE A 123 8.64 11.38 -3.86
N ASP A 124 9.79 12.05 -3.89
CA ASP A 124 10.49 12.38 -5.12
C ASP A 124 11.49 11.28 -5.52
N ARG A 125 12.15 11.46 -6.66
CA ARG A 125 13.14 10.51 -7.21
C ARG A 125 14.56 11.09 -7.06
N PRO A 126 15.16 11.07 -5.85
CA PRO A 126 16.47 11.67 -5.59
C PRO A 126 17.64 10.88 -6.21
N ALA A 127 17.39 9.67 -6.69
CA ALA A 127 18.40 8.82 -7.30
C ALA A 127 18.36 8.96 -8.82
N VAL A 128 19.51 9.21 -9.44
CA VAL A 128 19.69 9.19 -10.89
C VAL A 128 20.62 8.05 -11.25
N TRP A 129 20.26 7.23 -12.24
CA TRP A 129 21.15 6.25 -12.82
C TRP A 129 21.43 6.56 -14.28
N THR A 130 22.69 6.40 -14.66
CA THR A 130 23.17 6.65 -16.02
C THR A 130 23.90 5.39 -16.51
N PRO A 131 23.32 4.66 -17.47
CA PRO A 131 23.99 3.50 -18.05
C PRO A 131 25.33 3.91 -18.70
N ARG A 132 26.42 3.23 -18.34
CA ARG A 132 27.75 3.58 -18.86
C ARG A 132 27.88 3.33 -20.36
N LEU A 133 27.19 2.29 -20.85
CA LEU A 133 27.17 1.91 -22.28
C LEU A 133 26.20 2.75 -23.11
N ASN A 134 25.28 3.48 -22.48
CA ASN A 134 24.35 4.39 -23.16
C ASN A 134 23.97 5.55 -22.22
N PRO A 135 24.82 6.58 -22.07
CA PRO A 135 24.57 7.69 -21.15
C PRO A 135 23.30 8.47 -21.46
N GLY A 136 22.80 8.43 -22.71
CA GLY A 136 21.55 9.08 -23.12
C GLY A 136 20.29 8.43 -22.54
N ALA A 137 20.38 7.22 -21.98
CA ALA A 137 19.27 6.49 -21.37
C ALA A 137 19.28 6.60 -19.84
N SER A 138 19.47 7.80 -19.30
CA SER A 138 19.38 8.04 -17.86
C SER A 138 17.97 7.77 -17.34
N GLY A 139 17.87 7.37 -16.07
CA GLY A 139 16.59 7.23 -15.38
C GLY A 139 16.70 7.67 -13.93
N GLN A 140 15.55 7.70 -13.26
CA GLN A 140 15.43 8.19 -11.90
C GLN A 140 14.56 7.27 -11.06
N GLY A 141 14.87 7.16 -9.77
CA GLY A 141 14.08 6.34 -8.86
C GLY A 141 14.10 6.84 -7.43
N LYS A 142 13.32 6.13 -6.62
CA LYS A 142 13.08 6.47 -5.23
C LYS A 142 14.12 5.77 -4.35
N VAL A 143 14.35 6.38 -3.19
CA VAL A 143 15.22 5.83 -2.15
C VAL A 143 14.35 5.48 -0.96
N CYS A 144 14.60 4.30 -0.37
CA CYS A 144 13.99 3.90 0.88
C CYS A 144 15.06 3.68 1.95
N PHE A 145 14.87 4.29 3.12
CA PHE A 145 15.66 4.03 4.31
C PHE A 145 15.05 2.89 5.12
N GLU A 146 15.87 1.96 5.57
CA GLU A 146 15.43 0.90 6.48
C GLU A 146 15.29 1.48 7.90
N LEU A 147 14.07 1.51 8.43
CA LEU A 147 13.82 2.05 9.78
C LEU A 147 13.87 0.96 10.84
N GLU A 148 13.27 -0.20 10.55
CA GLU A 148 13.14 -1.29 11.51
C GLU A 148 12.89 -2.62 10.78
N LYS A 149 13.65 -3.66 11.14
CA LYS A 149 13.40 -5.02 10.65
C LYS A 149 12.24 -5.65 11.42
N ILE A 150 11.35 -6.31 10.71
CA ILE A 150 10.18 -6.98 11.27
C ILE A 150 10.43 -8.49 11.28
N ALA A 151 10.48 -9.06 12.47
CA ALA A 151 10.58 -10.51 12.63
C ALA A 151 9.20 -11.17 12.50
N GLY A 152 9.09 -12.17 11.63
CA GLY A 152 7.87 -12.98 11.51
C GLY A 152 6.74 -12.30 10.74
N LYS A 153 5.49 -12.51 11.18
CA LYS A 153 4.29 -11.97 10.53
C LYS A 153 4.18 -10.47 10.79
N ILE A 154 3.83 -9.72 9.75
CA ILE A 154 3.65 -8.27 9.86
C ILE A 154 2.31 -7.97 10.54
N ASP A 155 2.40 -7.28 11.68
CA ASP A 155 1.26 -6.73 12.39
C ASP A 155 1.14 -5.23 12.11
N PHE A 156 0.27 -4.88 11.15
CA PHE A 156 0.07 -3.49 10.75
C PHE A 156 -0.41 -2.59 11.90
N SER A 157 -1.02 -3.13 12.96
CA SER A 157 -1.46 -2.33 14.11
C SER A 157 -0.29 -1.70 14.88
N GLN A 158 0.91 -2.24 14.74
CA GLN A 158 2.13 -1.77 15.42
C GLN A 158 3.00 -0.88 14.52
N VAL A 159 2.92 -1.05 13.20
CA VAL A 159 3.81 -0.40 12.20
C VAL A 159 3.65 1.13 12.17
N GLY A 160 2.49 1.67 12.55
CA GLY A 160 2.21 3.12 12.54
C GLY A 160 2.63 3.88 13.80
N GLN A 161 3.14 3.21 14.84
CA GLN A 161 3.44 3.84 16.12
C GLN A 161 4.87 4.42 16.16
N GLY A 162 5.01 5.64 16.68
CA GLY A 162 6.32 6.24 16.96
C GLY A 162 7.21 6.42 15.73
N LEU A 163 6.65 6.86 14.60
CA LEU A 163 7.43 7.17 13.39
C LEU A 163 8.35 8.40 13.56
N GLY A 164 7.98 9.32 14.44
CA GLY A 164 8.77 10.52 14.72
C GLY A 164 10.03 10.19 15.52
N GLY A 165 11.17 10.75 15.13
CA GLY A 165 12.46 10.55 15.79
C GLY A 165 13.18 9.26 15.40
N ARG A 166 12.66 8.53 14.40
CA ARG A 166 13.39 7.41 13.80
C ARG A 166 14.60 7.92 13.01
N SER A 167 15.66 7.13 13.00
CA SER A 167 16.87 7.41 12.22
C SER A 167 17.36 6.17 11.51
N SER A 168 18.05 6.34 10.38
CA SER A 168 18.65 5.23 9.65
C SER A 168 19.97 5.62 8.99
N SER A 169 20.94 4.72 9.03
CA SER A 169 22.19 4.85 8.29
C SER A 169 22.20 4.05 6.99
N VAL A 170 21.12 3.34 6.67
CA VAL A 170 21.08 2.37 5.57
C VAL A 170 19.90 2.66 4.65
N PHE A 171 20.18 2.72 3.36
CA PHE A 171 19.16 2.90 2.33
C PHE A 171 19.34 1.95 1.15
N PHE A 172 18.30 1.84 0.34
CA PHE A 172 18.30 1.08 -0.91
C PHE A 172 17.45 1.77 -1.97
N PHE A 173 17.65 1.37 -3.22
CA PHE A 173 16.87 1.88 -4.34
C PHE A 173 15.64 1.02 -4.58
N VAL A 174 14.56 1.71 -4.91
CA VAL A 174 13.35 1.08 -5.40
C VAL A 174 12.91 1.78 -6.67
N SER A 175 12.29 1.02 -7.56
CA SER A 175 11.65 1.55 -8.74
C SER A 175 10.26 0.97 -8.88
N ASP A 176 9.41 1.72 -9.56
CA ASP A 176 8.26 1.21 -10.28
C ASP A 176 8.69 0.26 -11.42
N ARG A 177 7.72 -0.16 -12.25
CA ARG A 177 8.03 -0.94 -13.44
C ARG A 177 8.98 -0.13 -14.33
N LEU A 178 10.19 -0.68 -14.53
CA LEU A 178 11.25 -0.07 -15.34
C LEU A 178 10.70 0.44 -16.69
N GLY A 179 10.70 1.76 -16.92
CA GLY A 179 10.45 2.33 -18.25
C GLY A 179 9.47 3.50 -18.34
N PHE A 180 8.80 3.91 -17.27
CA PHE A 180 7.89 5.06 -17.29
C PHE A 180 8.25 6.08 -16.21
N ALA A 181 8.11 7.37 -16.53
CA ALA A 181 8.22 8.45 -15.56
C ALA A 181 6.85 8.62 -14.89
N GLU A 182 6.66 7.98 -13.74
CA GLU A 182 5.40 8.02 -12.99
C GLU A 182 5.34 9.18 -11.98
N PRO A 183 4.13 9.66 -11.63
CA PRO A 183 3.91 10.82 -10.79
C PRO A 183 4.55 10.70 -9.40
N SER A 184 4.86 11.86 -8.80
CA SER A 184 5.28 11.94 -7.40
C SER A 184 4.17 11.45 -6.46
N GLY A 185 4.56 10.74 -5.40
CA GLY A 185 3.61 10.20 -4.42
C GLY A 185 3.89 8.77 -3.96
N PRO A 186 3.08 8.27 -3.02
CA PRO A 186 3.17 6.91 -2.47
C PRO A 186 2.11 5.98 -3.08
N TYR A 187 1.66 6.21 -4.32
CA TYR A 187 0.43 5.59 -4.83
C TYR A 187 0.65 4.24 -5.54
N GLU A 188 1.86 3.70 -5.47
CA GLU A 188 2.22 2.48 -6.20
C GLU A 188 3.17 1.61 -5.38
N LYS A 189 3.03 0.30 -5.57
CA LYS A 189 3.94 -0.73 -5.14
C LYS A 189 5.24 -0.59 -5.92
N LEU A 190 6.33 -0.55 -5.18
CA LEU A 190 7.66 -0.45 -5.74
C LEU A 190 8.40 -1.78 -5.62
N PHE A 191 9.49 -1.92 -6.36
CA PHE A 191 10.30 -3.13 -6.44
C PHE A 191 11.76 -2.82 -6.11
N ARG A 192 12.33 -3.65 -5.24
CA ARG A 192 13.77 -3.72 -4.97
C ARG A 192 14.34 -4.94 -5.69
N TRP A 193 14.96 -4.71 -6.83
CA TRP A 193 15.50 -5.77 -7.70
C TRP A 193 16.75 -6.46 -7.15
N ASP A 194 17.53 -5.76 -6.34
CA ASP A 194 18.70 -6.30 -5.66
C ASP A 194 18.50 -6.22 -4.14
N PRO A 195 17.85 -7.23 -3.53
CA PRO A 195 17.56 -7.26 -2.10
C PRO A 195 18.81 -7.39 -1.22
N GLN A 196 19.98 -7.68 -1.80
CA GLN A 196 21.24 -7.79 -1.05
C GLN A 196 21.99 -6.46 -1.04
N LEU A 197 21.71 -5.58 -1.98
CA LEU A 197 22.40 -4.30 -2.11
C LEU A 197 21.76 -3.25 -1.21
N THR A 198 22.52 -2.79 -0.24
CA THR A 198 22.22 -1.63 0.62
C THR A 198 23.40 -0.67 0.61
N TYR A 199 23.11 0.59 0.88
CA TYR A 199 24.08 1.67 0.90
C TYR A 199 24.08 2.36 2.26
N GLU A 200 25.23 2.88 2.64
CA GLU A 200 25.40 3.61 3.89
C GLU A 200 25.52 5.11 3.65
N VAL A 201 25.07 5.90 4.62
CA VAL A 201 25.22 7.35 4.67
C VAL A 201 26.19 7.80 5.76
N SER A 202 26.79 8.98 5.55
CA SER A 202 27.87 9.56 6.34
C SER A 202 27.51 9.82 7.79
N GLU A 203 26.24 10.11 8.04
CA GLU A 203 25.64 10.18 9.35
C GLU A 203 24.20 9.64 9.28
N PRO A 204 23.59 9.18 10.40
CA PRO A 204 22.22 8.73 10.39
C PRO A 204 21.26 9.81 9.86
N ALA A 205 20.45 9.45 8.86
CA ALA A 205 19.32 10.24 8.40
C ALA A 205 18.26 10.28 9.50
N ARG A 206 17.83 11.47 9.93
CA ARG A 206 16.83 11.66 10.98
C ARG A 206 15.49 12.10 10.41
N PHE A 207 14.41 11.53 10.90
CA PHE A 207 13.06 11.81 10.40
C PHE A 207 12.17 12.42 11.47
N ARG A 208 11.52 13.54 11.13
CA ARG A 208 10.39 14.06 11.89
C ARG A 208 9.08 13.81 11.18
N THR A 209 8.05 13.51 11.94
CA THR A 209 6.69 13.41 11.41
C THR A 209 6.10 14.80 11.20
N MET A 210 5.42 14.97 10.07
CA MET A 210 4.54 16.08 9.76
C MET A 210 3.11 15.56 9.60
N THR A 211 2.18 16.31 10.18
CA THR A 211 0.75 16.10 9.91
C THR A 211 0.52 16.31 8.41
N PRO A 212 -0.03 15.32 7.69
CA PRO A 212 -0.38 15.50 6.30
C PRO A 212 -1.40 16.64 6.19
N THR A 213 -1.17 17.58 5.28
CA THR A 213 -2.26 18.43 4.79
C THR A 213 -3.16 17.56 3.92
N GLU A 214 -4.46 17.51 4.23
CA GLU A 214 -5.44 16.77 3.43
C GLU A 214 -5.34 17.19 1.96
N SER A 215 -4.83 16.29 1.12
CA SER A 215 -4.83 16.51 -0.32
C SER A 215 -6.16 16.05 -0.89
N ALA A 216 -6.99 17.01 -1.32
CA ALA A 216 -8.31 16.78 -1.91
C ALA A 216 -8.31 16.04 -3.27
N LYS A 217 -7.16 15.52 -3.73
CA LYS A 217 -6.96 15.12 -5.14
C LYS A 217 -6.60 13.65 -5.40
N SER A 218 -6.53 12.77 -4.40
CA SER A 218 -6.29 11.33 -4.68
C SER A 218 -7.56 10.51 -4.47
N ARG A 219 -7.79 9.52 -5.33
CA ARG A 219 -8.76 8.44 -5.06
C ARG A 219 -8.23 7.67 -3.84
N THR A 220 -8.64 8.09 -2.65
CA THR A 220 -8.18 7.47 -1.42
C THR A 220 -8.74 6.05 -1.34
N PRO A 221 -7.90 5.04 -1.13
CA PRO A 221 -8.37 3.68 -0.90
C PRO A 221 -9.25 3.66 0.35
N ASN A 222 -10.15 2.70 0.45
CA ASN A 222 -10.99 2.53 1.63
C ASN A 222 -10.83 1.13 2.18
N ILE A 223 -10.91 1.01 3.50
CA ILE A 223 -11.19 -0.27 4.16
C ILE A 223 -12.69 -0.37 4.38
N ALA A 224 -13.24 -1.56 4.16
CA ALA A 224 -14.67 -1.77 4.27
C ALA A 224 -15.01 -3.17 4.82
N LEU A 225 -16.21 -3.30 5.37
CA LEU A 225 -16.82 -4.59 5.71
C LEU A 225 -17.92 -4.89 4.70
N ARG A 226 -17.87 -6.08 4.10
CA ARG A 226 -18.86 -6.60 3.17
C ARG A 226 -19.66 -7.71 3.82
N PHE A 227 -20.98 -7.67 3.66
CA PHE A 227 -21.86 -8.76 4.02
C PHE A 227 -22.01 -9.76 2.85
N ILE A 228 -21.96 -11.06 3.13
CA ILE A 228 -22.20 -12.15 2.19
C ILE A 228 -23.18 -13.12 2.83
N SER A 229 -24.32 -13.37 2.18
CA SER A 229 -25.25 -14.42 2.59
C SER A 229 -24.74 -15.78 2.15
N THR A 230 -24.98 -16.79 2.97
CA THR A 230 -24.66 -18.21 2.75
C THR A 230 -25.86 -19.07 3.14
N GLU A 231 -25.84 -20.36 2.79
CA GLU A 231 -26.92 -21.29 3.19
C GLU A 231 -26.99 -21.48 4.71
N ALA A 232 -25.87 -21.36 5.43
CA ALA A 232 -25.79 -21.53 6.87
C ALA A 232 -26.05 -20.22 7.67
N GLY A 233 -26.26 -19.10 6.99
CA GLY A 233 -26.38 -17.78 7.61
C GLY A 233 -25.62 -16.69 6.86
N GLY A 234 -24.84 -15.88 7.56
CA GLY A 234 -24.14 -14.72 7.02
C GLY A 234 -22.63 -14.75 7.27
N GLN A 235 -21.87 -14.05 6.44
CA GLN A 235 -20.46 -13.77 6.65
C GLN A 235 -20.21 -12.27 6.48
N ILE A 236 -19.40 -11.69 7.37
CA ILE A 236 -18.88 -10.34 7.23
C ILE A 236 -17.38 -10.43 6.97
N LYS A 237 -16.96 -9.89 5.82
CA LYS A 237 -15.58 -9.95 5.33
C LYS A 237 -14.97 -8.56 5.21
N PRO A 238 -13.74 -8.35 5.69
CA PRO A 238 -12.99 -7.15 5.35
C PRO A 238 -12.61 -7.17 3.87
N VAL A 239 -12.72 -6.02 3.23
CA VAL A 239 -12.32 -5.80 1.83
C VAL A 239 -11.63 -4.46 1.70
N TYR A 240 -10.61 -4.40 0.84
CA TYR A 240 -10.08 -3.12 0.36
C TYR A 240 -10.86 -2.65 -0.85
N LEU A 241 -11.19 -1.37 -0.90
CA LEU A 241 -11.79 -0.71 -2.05
C LEU A 241 -10.77 0.28 -2.60
N ALA A 242 -10.03 -0.15 -3.63
CA ALA A 242 -9.18 0.71 -4.44
C ALA A 242 -9.91 0.97 -5.77
N GLY A 243 -10.25 2.22 -6.05
CA GLY A 243 -11.17 2.53 -7.16
C GLY A 243 -12.54 1.88 -6.96
N ASP A 244 -13.03 1.16 -7.98
CA ASP A 244 -14.35 0.51 -7.97
C ASP A 244 -14.30 -1.00 -7.69
N GLN A 245 -13.11 -1.58 -7.46
CA GLN A 245 -12.94 -3.03 -7.33
C GLN A 245 -12.60 -3.46 -5.89
N PRO A 246 -13.30 -4.46 -5.34
CA PRO A 246 -12.98 -5.03 -4.03
C PRO A 246 -11.81 -6.01 -4.12
N VAL A 247 -10.76 -5.77 -3.33
CA VAL A 247 -9.66 -6.73 -3.13
C VAL A 247 -9.87 -7.41 -1.78
N GLY A 248 -9.99 -8.73 -1.77
CA GLY A 248 -10.16 -9.50 -0.55
C GLY A 248 -8.91 -9.44 0.34
N VAL A 249 -9.11 -9.23 1.64
CA VAL A 249 -8.03 -9.37 2.64
C VAL A 249 -7.99 -10.82 3.10
N GLN A 250 -6.81 -11.39 3.30
CA GLN A 250 -6.65 -12.65 4.03
C GLN A 250 -6.93 -12.40 5.52
N ALA A 251 -8.21 -12.35 5.88
CA ALA A 251 -8.69 -12.29 7.25
C ALA A 251 -9.92 -13.18 7.36
N ASP A 252 -10.05 -13.86 8.49
CA ASP A 252 -11.15 -14.78 8.71
C ASP A 252 -12.47 -14.02 8.74
N PRO A 253 -13.51 -14.48 8.01
CA PRO A 253 -14.81 -13.86 8.06
C PRO A 253 -15.42 -13.99 9.46
N ILE A 254 -16.18 -12.97 9.87
CA ILE A 254 -17.08 -13.10 11.01
C ILE A 254 -18.31 -13.86 10.54
N VAL A 255 -18.54 -15.05 11.09
CA VAL A 255 -19.68 -15.90 10.74
C VAL A 255 -20.87 -15.56 11.65
N ILE A 256 -22.03 -15.36 11.06
CA ILE A 256 -23.32 -15.13 11.73
C ILE A 256 -24.22 -16.33 11.43
N GLY A 257 -24.63 -17.07 12.46
CA GLY A 257 -25.56 -18.18 12.29
C GLY A 257 -26.96 -17.70 11.94
N ALA A 258 -27.68 -18.44 11.08
CA ALA A 258 -29.09 -18.14 10.78
C ALA A 258 -30.00 -18.28 12.01
N ASP A 259 -29.70 -19.24 12.89
CA ASP A 259 -30.48 -19.58 14.08
C ASP A 259 -29.96 -18.91 15.36
N GLN A 260 -29.09 -17.90 15.23
CA GLN A 260 -28.51 -17.22 16.38
C GLN A 260 -29.52 -16.26 17.02
N ASP A 261 -29.51 -16.15 18.35
CA ASP A 261 -30.34 -15.17 19.07
C ASP A 261 -29.83 -13.74 18.82
N PHE A 262 -30.69 -12.87 18.29
CA PHE A 262 -30.40 -11.46 18.05
C PHE A 262 -31.04 -10.55 19.12
N PRO A 263 -30.46 -9.37 19.42
CA PRO A 263 -29.30 -8.75 18.77
C PRO A 263 -27.96 -9.29 19.25
N ILE A 264 -26.95 -9.25 18.36
CA ILE A 264 -25.55 -9.59 18.69
C ILE A 264 -24.63 -8.42 18.34
N LYS A 265 -23.52 -8.29 19.07
CA LYS A 265 -22.47 -7.33 18.74
C LYS A 265 -21.27 -8.05 18.16
N ILE A 266 -20.76 -7.53 17.05
CA ILE A 266 -19.53 -7.98 16.43
C ILE A 266 -18.49 -6.87 16.50
N ARG A 267 -17.22 -7.25 16.57
CA ARG A 267 -16.09 -6.33 16.59
C ARG A 267 -15.03 -6.76 15.59
N TYR A 268 -14.56 -5.83 14.78
CA TYR A 268 -13.45 -6.03 13.84
C TYR A 268 -12.57 -4.77 13.80
N ASP A 269 -11.29 -4.88 14.15
CA ASP A 269 -10.31 -3.76 14.12
C ASP A 269 -10.85 -2.43 14.69
N GLY A 270 -11.59 -2.52 15.81
CA GLY A 270 -12.20 -1.38 16.52
C GLY A 270 -13.58 -0.96 16.00
N ALA A 271 -14.02 -1.43 14.84
CA ALA A 271 -15.37 -1.27 14.37
C ALA A 271 -16.33 -2.17 15.15
N ASP A 272 -17.26 -1.57 15.87
CA ASP A 272 -18.33 -2.27 16.57
C ASP A 272 -19.62 -2.15 15.75
N ILE A 273 -20.22 -3.28 15.40
CA ILE A 273 -21.50 -3.34 14.68
C ILE A 273 -22.47 -4.19 15.48
N GLU A 274 -23.69 -3.71 15.68
CA GLU A 274 -24.76 -4.51 16.27
C GLU A 274 -25.63 -5.09 15.15
N ILE A 275 -25.74 -6.41 15.11
CA ILE A 275 -26.59 -7.15 14.19
C ILE A 275 -27.92 -7.40 14.88
N LEU A 276 -28.99 -6.96 14.24
CA LEU A 276 -30.34 -6.94 14.79
C LEU A 276 -31.19 -8.10 14.27
N ALA A 277 -30.95 -8.53 13.03
CA ALA A 277 -31.59 -9.68 12.43
C ALA A 277 -30.83 -10.15 11.19
N LEU A 278 -30.99 -11.43 10.85
CA LEU A 278 -30.65 -12.00 9.57
C LEU A 278 -31.86 -12.80 9.06
N LYS A 279 -32.50 -12.34 7.99
CA LYS A 279 -33.68 -12.99 7.42
C LYS A 279 -33.65 -12.96 5.90
N GLU A 280 -33.87 -14.12 5.28
CA GLU A 280 -33.95 -14.24 3.81
C GLU A 280 -32.73 -13.64 3.08
N GLY A 281 -31.54 -13.79 3.67
CA GLY A 281 -30.30 -13.23 3.13
C GLY A 281 -30.18 -11.71 3.20
N VAL A 282 -31.01 -11.06 4.00
CA VAL A 282 -30.94 -9.63 4.33
C VAL A 282 -30.50 -9.47 5.79
N LEU A 283 -29.45 -8.67 5.97
CA LEU A 283 -28.90 -8.31 7.27
C LEU A 283 -29.54 -6.99 7.73
N ALA A 284 -30.08 -6.95 8.94
CA ALA A 284 -30.41 -5.70 9.64
C ALA A 284 -29.32 -5.41 10.69
N TYR A 285 -28.76 -4.21 10.66
CA TYR A 285 -27.62 -3.86 11.51
C TYR A 285 -27.60 -2.37 11.85
N ARG A 286 -26.79 -1.99 12.84
CA ARG A 286 -26.41 -0.60 13.11
C ARG A 286 -24.93 -0.53 13.47
N VAL A 287 -24.23 0.49 12.95
CA VAL A 287 -22.81 0.71 13.22
C VAL A 287 -22.69 1.48 14.53
N LEU A 288 -22.00 0.93 15.53
CA LEU A 288 -21.79 1.59 16.83
C LEU A 288 -20.48 2.40 16.82
N SER A 289 -19.47 1.95 16.08
CA SER A 289 -18.22 2.66 15.82
C SER A 289 -17.61 2.20 14.50
N GLY A 290 -16.81 3.05 13.86
CA GLY A 290 -15.98 2.64 12.72
C GLY A 290 -14.65 2.01 13.15
N PHE A 291 -13.80 1.71 12.17
CA PHE A 291 -12.46 1.19 12.43
C PHE A 291 -11.65 2.17 13.29
N THR A 292 -10.70 1.68 14.08
CA THR A 292 -9.84 2.54 14.90
C THR A 292 -9.17 3.62 14.05
N THR A 293 -9.38 4.90 14.40
CA THR A 293 -8.71 6.03 13.73
C THR A 293 -7.20 5.90 13.86
N GLY A 294 -6.47 6.10 12.75
CA GLY A 294 -5.02 5.97 12.73
C GLY A 294 -4.50 4.54 12.56
N ALA A 295 -5.37 3.53 12.47
CA ALA A 295 -4.96 2.18 12.13
C ALA A 295 -4.31 2.15 10.74
N THR A 296 -3.22 1.38 10.62
CA THR A 296 -2.36 1.37 9.43
C THR A 296 -2.81 0.31 8.43
N TYR A 297 -2.81 0.66 7.15
CA TYR A 297 -3.24 -0.18 6.03
C TYR A 297 -2.33 0.02 4.82
N ILE A 298 -2.31 -0.90 3.87
CA ILE A 298 -1.59 -0.71 2.59
C ILE A 298 -2.41 0.19 1.66
N LEU A 299 -1.77 1.17 1.02
CA LEU A 299 -2.43 2.11 0.08
C LEU A 299 -2.55 1.58 -1.34
N ASP A 300 -1.53 0.84 -1.81
CA ASP A 300 -1.55 0.21 -3.12
C ASP A 300 -1.64 -1.31 -2.97
N LEU A 301 -2.86 -1.80 -2.82
CA LEU A 301 -3.16 -3.19 -3.10
C LEU A 301 -3.70 -3.23 -4.52
N PRO A 302 -3.02 -3.90 -5.45
CA PRO A 302 -3.40 -3.87 -6.86
C PRO A 302 -4.87 -4.26 -6.99
N GLU A 303 -5.60 -3.58 -7.89
CA GLU A 303 -6.82 -4.13 -8.47
C GLU A 303 -6.47 -5.55 -8.97
N SER A 304 -6.83 -6.57 -8.19
CA SER A 304 -6.20 -7.87 -8.34
C SER A 304 -6.58 -8.47 -9.69
N ALA A 305 -5.59 -8.87 -10.48
CA ALA A 305 -5.74 -10.11 -11.21
C ALA A 305 -4.93 -11.15 -10.43
N THR A 306 -5.62 -12.19 -9.96
CA THR A 306 -5.13 -13.45 -9.35
C THR A 306 -4.83 -13.47 -7.84
N PRO A 307 -5.29 -14.51 -7.10
CA PRO A 307 -4.90 -14.75 -5.72
C PRO A 307 -3.45 -15.24 -5.66
N MET A 308 -2.65 -14.69 -4.75
CA MET A 308 -1.43 -15.35 -4.30
C MET A 308 -1.83 -16.44 -3.30
N ASP A 309 -2.00 -17.66 -3.80
CA ASP A 309 -1.84 -18.83 -2.96
C ASP A 309 -0.39 -18.84 -2.48
N ALA A 310 -0.22 -18.74 -1.17
CA ALA A 310 1.03 -19.12 -0.54
C ALA A 310 1.15 -20.63 -0.75
N ALA A 311 2.07 -21.03 -1.62
CA ALA A 311 2.49 -22.42 -1.69
C ALA A 311 2.96 -22.87 -0.29
N SER A 312 2.40 -23.97 0.17
CA SER A 312 2.93 -24.78 1.26
C SER A 312 2.53 -26.23 0.96
N PRO A 313 3.33 -27.24 1.33
CA PRO A 313 4.79 -27.28 1.56
C PRO A 313 5.60 -27.73 0.34
#